data_AF-A0A1H0W050-F1
#
_entry.id   AF-A0A1H0W050-F1
#
_cell.length_a   1.000
_cell.length_b   1.000
_cell.length_c   1.000
_cell.angle_alpha   90.00
_cell.angle_beta   90.00
_cell.angle_gamma   90.00
#
_symmetry.space_group_name_H-M   'P 1'
#
loop_
_entity.id
_entity.type
_entity.pdbx_description
1 polymer ?
#
loop_
_entity_poly.entity_id
_entity_poly.type
_entity_poly.pdbx_seq_one_letter_code
_entity_poly.pdbx_strand_id
1 'polypeptide(L)' 'MLKDIICYCFNYTESDIEADILENRKSTIEERIKAEKKAGTCECVSKNPSGK' A
#
# COMPACT_ATOMS: atom_id res chain seq x y z
N MET A 1 9.80 13.47 5.84
CA MET A 1 10.40 12.13 6.01
C MET A 1 9.42 11.13 5.40
N LEU A 2 9.88 10.07 4.73
CA LEU A 2 9.09 8.97 4.14
C LEU A 2 8.30 8.13 5.19
N LYS A 3 8.12 8.62 6.42
CA LYS A 3 7.72 7.82 7.58
C LYS A 3 6.32 7.24 7.46
N ASP A 4 5.51 7.75 6.53
CA ASP A 4 4.10 7.38 6.44
C ASP A 4 3.78 6.59 5.17
N ILE A 5 4.75 6.31 4.28
CA ILE A 5 4.51 5.47 3.09
C ILE A 5 4.42 4.00 3.50
N ILE A 6 3.23 3.44 3.33
CA ILE A 6 2.93 2.03 3.58
C ILE A 6 3.19 1.18 2.33
N CYS A 7 2.90 1.70 1.13
CA CYS A 7 3.18 1.00 -0.12
C CYS A 7 3.97 1.86 -1.11
N TYR A 8 5.24 1.54 -1.29
CA TYR A 8 6.14 2.23 -2.23
C TYR A 8 5.82 1.98 -3.71
N CYS A 9 5.10 0.90 -4.03
CA CYS A 9 4.72 0.62 -5.42
C CYS A 9 3.62 1.55 -5.93
N PHE A 10 2.71 1.95 -5.02
CA PHE A 10 1.51 2.73 -5.35
C PHE A 10 1.45 4.08 -4.61
N ASN A 11 2.50 4.41 -3.83
CA ASN A 11 2.62 5.60 -2.99
C ASN A 11 1.49 5.78 -1.97
N TYR A 12 0.91 4.69 -1.47
CA TYR A 12 -0.10 4.77 -0.41
C TYR A 12 0.57 5.09 0.92
N THR A 13 -0.02 6.07 1.61
CA THR A 13 0.35 6.48 2.96
C THR A 13 -0.59 5.89 4.00
N GLU A 14 -0.22 5.99 5.28
CA GLU A 14 -1.10 5.66 6.40
C GLU A 14 -2.40 6.47 6.34
N SER A 15 -2.31 7.79 6.08
CA SER A 15 -3.49 8.65 5.98
C SER A 15 -4.41 8.28 4.81
N ASP A 16 -3.87 7.78 3.69
CA ASP A 16 -4.70 7.27 2.59
C ASP A 16 -5.51 6.05 3.04
N ILE A 17 -4.89 5.15 3.80
CA ILE A 17 -5.54 3.94 4.34
C ILE A 17 -6.59 4.31 5.38
N GLU A 18 -6.30 5.27 6.26
CA GLU A 18 -7.26 5.78 7.24
C GLU A 18 -8.48 6.41 6.55
N ALA A 19 -8.26 7.28 5.56
CA ALA A 19 -9.34 7.91 4.80
C ALA A 19 -10.20 6.86 4.06
N ASP A 20 -9.55 5.88 3.43
CA ASP A 20 -10.22 4.77 2.74
C ASP A 20 -11.08 3.93 3.69
N ILE A 21 -10.61 3.65 4.91
CA ILE A 21 -11.41 2.93 5.92
C ILE A 21 -12.61 3.76 6.36
N LEU A 22 -12.43 5.07 6.57
CA LEU A 22 -13.53 5.95 6.98
C LEU A 22 -14.62 6.03 5.91
N GLU A 23 -14.23 6.10 4.64
CA GLU A 23 -15.14 6.16 3.49
C GLU A 23 -15.83 4.83 3.22
N ASN A 24 -15.06 3.74 3.15
CA ASN A 24 -15.53 2.44 2.67
C ASN A 24 -15.91 1.47 3.78
N ARG A 25 -15.70 1.84 5.06
CA ARG A 25 -15.89 0.99 6.26
C ARG A 25 -14.98 -0.23 6.32
N LYS A 26 -14.01 -0.32 5.41
CA LYS A 26 -12.96 -1.35 5.28
C LYS A 26 -11.82 -0.76 4.45
N SER A 27 -10.62 -1.34 4.50
CA SER A 27 -9.54 -0.88 3.63
C SER A 27 -9.59 -1.56 2.26
N THR A 28 -10.07 -0.84 1.24
CA THR A 28 -9.97 -1.25 -0.16
C THR A 28 -8.55 -1.13 -0.70
N ILE A 29 -7.75 -0.22 -0.14
CA ILE A 29 -6.32 -0.06 -0.46
C ILE A 29 -5.54 -1.32 -0.04
N GLU A 30 -5.78 -1.84 1.16
CA GLU A 30 -5.16 -3.09 1.62
C GLU A 30 -5.53 -4.26 0.71
N GLU A 31 -6.82 -4.39 0.36
CA GLU A 31 -7.31 -5.42 -0.56
C GLU A 31 -6.58 -5.35 -1.91
N ARG A 32 -6.43 -4.15 -2.46
CA ARG A 32 -5.69 -3.90 -3.70
C ARG A 32 -4.22 -4.30 -3.58
N ILE A 33 -3.51 -3.83 -2.54
CA ILE A 33 -2.09 -4.16 -2.34
C ILE A 33 -1.91 -5.69 -2.28
N LYS A 34 -2.78 -6.40 -1.54
CA LYS A 34 -2.75 -7.86 -1.46
C LYS A 34 -2.97 -8.52 -2.82
N ALA A 35 -3.92 -8.03 -3.61
CA ALA A 35 -4.21 -8.56 -4.93
C ALA A 35 -3.01 -8.39 -5.89
N GLU A 36 -2.41 -7.21 -5.93
CA GLU A 36 -1.24 -6.91 -6.79
C GLU A 36 0.00 -7.71 -6.35
N LYS A 37 0.24 -7.84 -5.03
CA LYS A 37 1.31 -8.71 -4.51
C LYS A 37 1.11 -10.16 -4.96
N LYS A 38 -0.12 -10.67 -4.91
CA LYS A 38 -0.46 -12.02 -5.37
C LYS A 38 -0.30 -12.18 -6.90
N ALA A 39 -0.62 -11.13 -7.66
CA ALA A 39 -0.48 -11.11 -9.10
C ALA A 39 0.99 -10.98 -9.57
N GLY A 40 1.92 -10.64 -8.67
CA GLY A 40 3.33 -10.45 -9.00
C GLY A 40 3.62 -9.16 -9.77
N THR A 41 2.69 -8.22 -9.76
CA THR A 41 2.78 -6.93 -10.45
C THR A 41 3.47 -5.84 -9.62
N CYS A 42 3.77 -6.13 -8.35
CA CYS A 42 4.48 -5.22 -7.47
C CYS A 42 6.00 -5.34 -7.62
N GLU A 43 6.70 -4.21 -7.50
CA GLU A 43 8.15 -4.12 -7.54
C GLU A 43 8.74 -3.90 -6.13
N CYS A 44 8.19 -4.57 -5.10
CA CYS A 44 8.57 -4.33 -3.71
C CYS A 44 10.08 -4.48 -3.45
N VAL A 45 10.73 -5.44 -4.13
CA VAL A 45 12.17 -5.69 -3.97
C VAL A 45 13.02 -4.49 -4.39
N SER A 46 12.60 -3.74 -5.41
CA SER A 46 13.35 -2.57 -5.90
C SER A 46 12.88 -1.25 -5.31
N LYS A 47 11.56 -1.12 -5.05
CA LYS A 47 10.95 0.15 -4.60
C LYS A 47 10.83 0.29 -3.08
N ASN A 48 10.64 -0.80 -2.33
CA ASN A 48 10.54 -0.72 -0.88
C ASN A 48 11.96 -0.76 -0.27
N PRO A 49 12.36 0.21 0.58
CA PRO A 49 13.67 0.18 1.26
C PRO A 49 13.94 -1.09 2.08
N SER A 50 12.88 -1.76 2.55
CA SER A 50 12.98 -3.04 3.26
C SER A 50 12.99 -4.26 2.33
N GLY A 51 12.74 -4.07 1.04
CA GLY A 51 12.65 -5.10 0.01
C GLY A 51 11.41 -6.00 0.07
N LYS A 52 10.40 -5.68 0.90
CA LYS A 52 9.24 -6.56 1.17
C LYS A 52 7.89 -5.83 1.30
#